data_AF-A0A1H6KTQ9-F1
#
_entry.id   AF-A0A1H6KTQ9-F1
#
_cell.length_a   1.000
_cell.length_b   1.000
_cell.length_c   1.000
_cell.angle_alpha   90.00
_cell.angle_beta   90.00
_cell.angle_gamma   90.00
#
_symmetry.space_group_name_H-M   'P 1'
#
loop_
_entity.id
_entity.type
_entity.pdbx_description
1 polymer ?
#
loop_
_entity_poly.entity_id
_entity_poly.type
_entity_poly.pdbx_seq_one_letter_code
_entity_poly.pdbx_strand_id
1 'polypeptide(L)'
;MAFAALKADGSITAWGDMENPWSNIENIRKNIPTDKGYIEIYSNEFAFTAVRPDGSIRTWGDPSYGGAYASGGYNLALGKPATQSSIYPHRIHAVAGYAVDGNTDGEFLNSSTTHTKDEQGAWWQVDLGGKKKINQIIIYNRTDCCANRLSNYQVSISNKADFSTHTYQQDFHVAPNPKKTIKLDASGKQGRYVRVQLLDKNYLSLAEVQVIGDDL
;
A
#
# COMPACT_ATOMS: atom_id res chain seq x y z
N MET A 1 7.55 -21.88 -24.23
CA MET A 1 7.41 -20.51 -24.77
C MET A 1 6.08 -19.95 -24.31
N ALA A 2 6.11 -18.79 -23.64
CA ALA A 2 4.94 -18.06 -23.17
C ALA A 2 4.72 -16.81 -24.03
N PHE A 3 3.48 -16.36 -24.10
CA PHE A 3 3.06 -15.18 -24.82
C PHE A 3 2.12 -14.35 -23.94
N ALA A 4 2.09 -13.04 -24.19
CA ALA A 4 1.14 -12.14 -23.59
C ALA A 4 0.72 -11.04 -24.57
N ALA A 5 -0.54 -10.64 -24.50
CA ALA A 5 -1.10 -9.55 -25.29
C ALA A 5 -1.83 -8.56 -24.39
N LEU A 6 -1.56 -7.27 -24.62
CA LEU A 6 -2.33 -6.16 -24.09
C LEU A 6 -3.47 -5.83 -25.06
N LYS A 7 -4.70 -5.79 -24.55
CA LYS A 7 -5.89 -5.43 -25.33
C LYS A 7 -6.16 -3.94 -25.27
N ALA A 8 -6.92 -3.43 -26.24
CA ALA A 8 -7.33 -2.03 -26.29
C ALA A 8 -8.14 -1.56 -25.07
N ASP A 9 -8.77 -2.48 -24.34
CA ASP A 9 -9.49 -2.17 -23.10
C ASP A 9 -8.59 -2.15 -21.85
N GLY A 10 -7.27 -2.27 -22.04
CA GLY A 10 -6.26 -2.27 -20.99
C GLY A 10 -6.17 -3.57 -20.20
N SER A 11 -6.84 -4.64 -20.61
CA SER A 11 -6.72 -5.98 -20.01
C SER A 11 -5.62 -6.80 -20.68
N ILE A 12 -5.09 -7.81 -19.96
CA ILE A 12 -4.03 -8.68 -20.46
C ILE A 12 -4.55 -10.10 -20.68
N THR A 13 -4.03 -10.77 -21.68
CA THR A 13 -4.22 -12.21 -21.87
C THR A 13 -2.88 -12.85 -22.13
N ALA A 14 -2.55 -13.88 -21.35
CA ALA A 14 -1.32 -14.64 -21.47
C ALA A 14 -1.63 -16.12 -21.73
N TRP A 15 -0.80 -16.76 -22.56
CA TRP A 15 -0.97 -18.15 -22.97
C TRP A 15 0.39 -18.80 -23.30
N GLY A 16 0.37 -20.10 -23.58
CA GLY A 16 1.58 -20.89 -23.83
C GLY A 16 2.14 -21.51 -22.55
N ASP A 17 3.38 -21.97 -22.65
CA ASP A 17 4.07 -22.64 -21.56
C ASP A 17 4.65 -21.61 -20.59
N MET A 18 3.85 -21.32 -19.55
CA MET A 18 4.16 -20.39 -18.47
C MET A 18 4.76 -21.10 -17.25
N GLU A 19 4.97 -22.41 -17.32
CA GLU A 19 5.52 -23.20 -16.23
C GLU A 19 6.97 -23.56 -16.56
N ASN A 20 7.91 -23.15 -15.71
CA ASN A 20 9.25 -23.69 -15.80
C ASN A 20 9.23 -25.10 -15.16
N PRO A 21 9.43 -26.19 -15.93
CA PRO A 21 9.40 -27.55 -15.38
C PRO A 21 10.53 -27.83 -14.38
N TRP A 22 11.53 -26.95 -14.28
CA TRP A 22 12.59 -26.99 -13.27
C TRP A 22 12.32 -26.10 -12.05
N SER A 23 11.28 -25.25 -12.07
CA SER A 23 10.89 -24.49 -10.89
C SER A 23 9.87 -25.29 -10.09
N ASN A 24 10.21 -25.57 -8.84
CA ASN A 24 9.36 -26.14 -7.81
C ASN A 24 8.33 -25.13 -7.25
N ILE A 25 8.04 -24.06 -8.00
CA ILE A 25 7.12 -23.00 -7.59
C ILE A 25 5.74 -23.33 -8.13
N GLU A 26 4.91 -23.96 -7.30
CA GLU A 26 3.48 -24.04 -7.56
C GLU A 26 2.93 -22.62 -7.76
N ASN A 27 2.12 -22.42 -8.81
CA ASN A 27 1.32 -21.21 -9.07
C ASN A 27 1.91 -20.08 -9.95
N ILE A 28 2.82 -20.33 -10.90
CA ILE A 28 3.25 -19.28 -11.85
C ILE A 28 2.07 -18.63 -12.60
N ARG A 29 0.99 -19.39 -12.88
CA ARG A 29 -0.25 -18.87 -13.48
C ARG A 29 -1.07 -17.93 -12.57
N LYS A 30 -0.89 -17.94 -11.25
CA LYS A 30 -1.68 -17.08 -10.34
C LYS A 30 -1.33 -15.60 -10.44
N ASN A 31 -0.20 -15.27 -11.06
CA ASN A 31 0.29 -13.89 -11.12
C ASN A 31 -0.11 -13.16 -12.41
N ILE A 32 -0.79 -13.84 -13.35
CA ILE A 32 -1.24 -13.20 -14.60
C ILE A 32 -2.28 -12.13 -14.23
N PRO A 33 -2.12 -10.88 -14.70
CA PRO A 33 -3.09 -9.83 -14.41
C PRO A 33 -4.49 -10.16 -14.96
N THR A 34 -5.50 -10.16 -14.09
CA THR A 34 -6.92 -10.37 -14.44
C THR A 34 -7.72 -9.07 -14.56
N ASP A 35 -7.13 -7.98 -14.13
CA ASP A 35 -7.67 -6.63 -14.09
C ASP A 35 -7.25 -5.80 -15.32
N LYS A 36 -7.64 -4.52 -15.35
CA LYS A 36 -7.48 -3.63 -16.50
C LYS A 36 -6.72 -2.35 -16.15
N GLY A 37 -6.49 -1.53 -17.16
CA GLY A 37 -5.85 -0.22 -17.03
C GLY A 37 -4.35 -0.24 -17.28
N TYR A 38 -3.83 -1.31 -17.88
CA TYR A 38 -2.47 -1.35 -18.38
C TYR A 38 -2.37 -0.63 -19.72
N ILE A 39 -1.24 0.04 -19.93
CA ILE A 39 -0.93 0.76 -21.17
C ILE A 39 0.23 0.13 -21.94
N GLU A 40 1.09 -0.62 -21.26
CA GLU A 40 2.27 -1.23 -21.87
C GLU A 40 2.56 -2.59 -21.26
N ILE A 41 3.21 -3.45 -22.05
CA ILE A 41 3.74 -4.74 -21.63
C ILE A 41 5.17 -4.90 -22.14
N TYR A 42 6.03 -5.38 -21.26
CA TYR A 42 7.43 -5.70 -21.50
C TYR A 42 7.69 -7.15 -21.15
N SER A 43 8.73 -7.74 -21.74
CA SER A 43 9.10 -9.12 -21.49
C SER A 43 10.62 -9.29 -21.47
N ASN A 44 11.08 -10.24 -20.66
CA ASN A 44 12.39 -10.86 -20.80
C ASN A 44 12.21 -12.34 -21.18
N GLU A 45 13.29 -13.13 -21.10
CA GLU A 45 13.29 -14.54 -21.51
C GLU A 45 12.28 -15.41 -20.74
N PHE A 46 11.99 -15.08 -19.47
CA PHE A 46 11.18 -15.92 -18.59
C PHE A 46 10.07 -15.19 -17.83
N ALA A 47 9.93 -13.87 -18.00
CA ALA A 47 8.99 -13.05 -17.27
C ALA A 47 8.43 -11.89 -18.11
N PHE A 48 7.28 -11.39 -17.69
CA PHE A 48 6.57 -10.26 -18.26
C PHE A 48 6.33 -9.21 -17.19
N THR A 49 6.21 -7.96 -17.62
CA THR A 49 5.84 -6.81 -16.79
C THR A 49 4.81 -5.98 -17.53
N ALA A 50 3.70 -5.64 -16.88
CA ALA A 50 2.71 -4.71 -17.40
C ALA A 50 2.71 -3.43 -16.60
N VAL A 51 2.55 -2.29 -17.27
CA VAL A 51 2.64 -0.95 -16.69
C VAL A 51 1.31 -0.23 -16.83
N ARG A 52 0.89 0.48 -15.79
CA ARG A 52 -0.29 1.37 -15.78
C ARG A 52 0.14 2.84 -15.97
N PRO A 53 -0.79 3.75 -16.34
CA PRO A 53 -0.49 5.19 -16.50
C PRO A 53 0.11 5.86 -15.27
N ASP A 54 -0.18 5.35 -14.07
CA ASP A 54 0.36 5.85 -12.81
C ASP A 54 1.78 5.32 -12.49
N GLY A 55 2.39 4.59 -13.42
CA GLY A 55 3.72 3.98 -13.26
C GLY A 55 3.71 2.70 -12.43
N SER A 56 2.57 2.27 -11.89
CA SER A 56 2.47 0.99 -11.19
C SER A 56 2.64 -0.18 -12.16
N ILE A 57 3.28 -1.26 -11.68
CA ILE A 57 3.59 -2.43 -12.51
C ILE A 57 3.00 -3.72 -11.93
N ARG A 58 2.74 -4.68 -12.81
CA ARG A 58 2.54 -6.09 -12.44
C ARG A 58 3.50 -6.98 -13.19
N THR A 59 4.16 -7.89 -12.46
CA THR A 59 5.07 -8.87 -13.03
C THR A 59 4.50 -10.28 -12.93
N TRP A 60 4.76 -11.12 -13.92
CA TRP A 60 4.42 -12.55 -13.89
C TRP A 60 5.42 -13.37 -14.71
N GLY A 61 5.50 -14.67 -14.46
CA GLY A 61 6.51 -15.57 -15.04
C GLY A 61 7.45 -16.12 -13.97
N ASP A 62 8.66 -16.53 -14.36
CA ASP A 62 9.63 -17.14 -13.45
C ASP A 62 10.14 -16.13 -12.40
N PRO A 63 9.93 -16.39 -11.09
CA PRO A 63 10.43 -15.57 -9.99
C PRO A 63 11.93 -15.25 -10.04
N SER A 64 12.74 -16.18 -10.51
CA SER A 64 14.21 -16.04 -10.61
C SER A 64 14.62 -14.98 -11.63
N TYR A 65 13.71 -14.60 -12.51
CA TYR A 65 13.91 -13.62 -13.58
C TYR A 65 12.98 -12.40 -13.46
N GLY A 66 12.46 -12.14 -12.24
CA GLY A 66 11.60 -10.99 -11.96
C GLY A 66 10.11 -11.21 -12.22
N GLY A 67 9.69 -12.43 -12.58
CA GLY A 67 8.28 -12.81 -12.75
C GLY A 67 7.52 -13.07 -11.43
N ALA A 68 8.18 -12.83 -10.30
CA ALA A 68 7.54 -12.88 -8.99
C ALA A 68 6.66 -11.64 -8.82
N TYR A 69 5.36 -11.84 -8.92
CA TYR A 69 4.47 -11.02 -8.10
C TYR A 69 4.65 -11.48 -6.66
N ALA A 70 4.83 -10.54 -5.73
CA ALA A 70 4.92 -10.89 -4.32
C ALA A 70 3.63 -11.66 -3.94
N SER A 71 3.75 -12.96 -3.72
CA SER A 71 2.64 -13.85 -3.33
C SER A 71 2.02 -13.48 -1.97
N GLY A 72 2.57 -12.47 -1.30
CA GLY A 72 2.04 -11.82 -0.09
C GLY A 72 1.30 -10.50 -0.33
N GLY A 73 1.06 -10.10 -1.59
CA GLY A 73 0.51 -8.80 -1.96
C GLY A 73 1.58 -7.71 -2.15
N TYR A 74 1.20 -6.60 -2.77
CA TYR A 74 2.05 -5.42 -2.98
C TYR A 74 1.58 -4.25 -2.13
N ASN A 75 2.41 -3.20 -2.00
CA ASN A 75 2.00 -1.98 -1.32
C ASN A 75 0.98 -1.21 -2.19
N LEU A 76 -0.30 -1.44 -1.92
CA LEU A 76 -1.44 -0.80 -2.57
C LEU A 76 -1.49 0.72 -2.34
N ALA A 77 -0.84 1.20 -1.28
CA ALA A 77 -0.85 2.62 -0.93
C ALA A 77 0.23 3.43 -1.67
N LEU A 78 1.26 2.78 -2.22
CA LEU A 78 2.40 3.46 -2.85
C LEU A 78 1.92 4.43 -3.95
N GLY A 79 2.30 5.70 -3.81
CA GLY A 79 1.96 6.80 -4.73
C GLY A 79 0.47 7.16 -4.78
N LYS A 80 -0.36 6.62 -3.89
CA LYS A 80 -1.82 6.86 -3.93
C LYS A 80 -2.22 8.19 -3.29
N PRO A 81 -3.37 8.76 -3.68
CA PRO A 81 -3.87 9.98 -3.04
C PRO A 81 -4.09 9.78 -1.54
N ALA A 82 -3.41 10.60 -0.74
CA ALA A 82 -3.55 10.64 0.70
C ALA A 82 -3.99 12.04 1.17
N THR A 83 -4.75 12.06 2.26
CA THR A 83 -5.23 13.29 2.90
C THR A 83 -5.07 13.18 4.42
N GLN A 84 -5.02 14.33 5.09
CA GLN A 84 -4.93 14.40 6.54
C GLN A 84 -5.78 15.56 7.06
N SER A 85 -6.22 15.42 8.30
CA SER A 85 -7.03 16.40 9.05
C SER A 85 -6.54 17.84 8.94
N SER A 86 -5.23 18.06 9.06
CA SER A 86 -4.61 19.38 8.92
C SER A 86 -3.14 19.26 8.54
N ILE A 87 -2.52 20.35 8.09
CA ILE A 87 -1.07 20.41 7.82
C ILE A 87 -0.42 21.33 8.86
N TYR A 88 0.62 20.84 9.54
CA TYR A 88 1.42 21.65 10.47
C TYR A 88 2.26 22.69 9.70
N PRO A 89 2.16 23.99 10.04
CA PRO A 89 2.97 25.01 9.40
C PRO A 89 4.45 24.87 9.81
N HIS A 90 5.28 24.41 8.88
CA HIS A 90 6.72 24.28 9.06
C HIS A 90 7.44 24.59 7.74
N ARG A 91 8.77 24.79 7.78
CA ARG A 91 9.58 25.00 6.56
C ARG A 91 9.50 23.83 5.59
N ILE A 92 9.26 22.63 6.13
CA ILE A 92 8.96 21.42 5.37
C ILE A 92 7.46 21.31 5.27
N HIS A 93 6.94 21.20 4.05
CA HIS A 93 5.52 21.05 3.81
C HIS A 93 5.12 19.58 4.01
N ALA A 94 4.86 19.21 5.28
CA ALA A 94 4.61 17.84 5.72
C ALA A 94 3.22 17.31 5.29
N VAL A 95 3.06 17.16 3.98
CA VAL A 95 1.83 16.73 3.30
C VAL A 95 1.54 15.24 3.54
N ALA A 96 0.27 14.86 3.44
CA ALA A 96 -0.18 13.47 3.63
C ALA A 96 0.48 12.46 2.68
N GLY A 97 0.90 12.90 1.48
CA GLY A 97 1.53 12.05 0.47
C GLY A 97 2.88 11.47 0.90
N TYR A 98 3.56 12.03 1.90
CA TYR A 98 4.81 11.48 2.40
C TYR A 98 4.66 10.10 3.05
N ALA A 99 3.49 9.77 3.60
CA ALA A 99 3.27 8.44 4.18
C ALA A 99 2.99 7.35 3.12
N VAL A 100 3.13 7.66 1.84
CA VAL A 100 2.90 6.74 0.71
C VAL A 100 3.92 6.94 -0.40
N ASP A 101 5.06 7.57 -0.12
CA ASP A 101 6.09 7.85 -1.11
C ASP A 101 7.09 6.69 -1.28
N GLY A 102 6.98 5.65 -0.44
CA GLY A 102 7.85 4.48 -0.47
C GLY A 102 9.13 4.61 0.36
N ASN A 103 9.31 5.73 1.06
CA ASN A 103 10.46 5.98 1.92
C ASN A 103 10.08 5.84 3.40
N THR A 104 10.70 4.87 4.08
CA THR A 104 10.40 4.57 5.49
C THR A 104 11.19 5.42 6.49
N ASP A 105 11.88 6.46 6.03
CA ASP A 105 12.70 7.33 6.87
C ASP A 105 11.83 8.17 7.82
N GLY A 106 11.99 7.92 9.11
CA GLY A 106 11.26 8.62 10.17
C GLY A 106 11.94 9.91 10.65
N GLU A 107 13.05 10.33 10.06
CA GLU A 107 13.65 11.64 10.33
C GLU A 107 12.83 12.75 9.68
N PHE A 108 12.13 13.55 10.49
CA PHE A 108 11.20 14.56 9.97
C PHE A 108 11.84 15.56 9.02
N LEU A 109 13.12 15.90 9.22
CA LEU A 109 13.81 16.86 8.37
C LEU A 109 14.15 16.33 6.96
N ASN A 110 14.04 15.02 6.74
CA ASN A 110 14.32 14.38 5.46
C ASN A 110 13.12 14.41 4.49
N SER A 111 12.06 15.14 4.84
CA SER A 111 10.88 15.37 3.97
C SER A 111 10.16 14.08 3.54
N SER A 112 10.11 13.11 4.45
CA SER A 112 9.47 11.79 4.27
C SER A 112 8.54 11.45 5.44
N THR A 113 8.04 12.45 6.16
CA THR A 113 7.17 12.24 7.32
C THR A 113 6.05 13.27 7.34
N THR A 114 4.82 12.79 7.47
CA THR A 114 3.60 13.61 7.57
C THR A 114 3.54 14.34 8.93
N HIS A 115 2.80 15.44 8.99
CA HIS A 115 2.60 16.15 10.27
C HIS A 115 1.30 16.96 10.27
N THR A 116 0.38 16.58 11.16
CA THR A 116 -0.85 17.33 11.45
C THR A 116 -0.60 18.39 12.53
N LYS A 117 -1.55 19.28 12.77
CA LYS A 117 -1.55 20.20 13.93
C LYS A 117 -1.88 19.43 15.21
N ASP A 118 -1.75 20.10 16.37
CA ASP A 118 -2.25 19.57 17.64
C ASP A 118 -3.77 19.69 17.70
N GLU A 119 -4.46 18.58 17.47
CA GLU A 119 -5.91 18.55 17.43
C GLU A 119 -6.48 17.23 17.95
N GLN A 120 -7.72 17.31 18.44
CA GLN A 120 -8.44 16.13 18.94
C GLN A 120 -8.73 15.20 17.77
N GLY A 121 -8.23 13.97 17.87
CA GLY A 121 -8.52 12.95 16.87
C GLY A 121 -7.91 13.23 15.50
N ALA A 122 -6.70 13.83 15.48
CA ALA A 122 -5.93 14.04 14.26
C ALA A 122 -5.84 12.73 13.46
N TRP A 123 -6.07 12.81 12.15
CA TRP A 123 -6.15 11.64 11.28
C TRP A 123 -5.40 11.85 9.96
N TRP A 124 -4.99 10.73 9.39
CA TRP A 124 -4.44 10.56 8.06
C TRP A 124 -5.18 9.41 7.36
N GLN A 125 -5.44 9.51 6.06
CA GLN A 125 -6.02 8.42 5.27
C GLN A 125 -5.50 8.37 3.83
N VAL A 126 -5.54 7.19 3.24
CA VAL A 126 -5.25 6.94 1.81
C VAL A 126 -6.46 6.39 1.06
N ASP A 127 -6.65 6.82 -0.17
CA ASP A 127 -7.57 6.23 -1.15
C ASP A 127 -6.81 5.28 -2.07
N LEU A 128 -7.10 3.97 -1.99
CA LEU A 128 -6.44 2.94 -2.79
C LEU A 128 -6.89 2.92 -4.27
N GLY A 129 -7.75 3.86 -4.68
CA GLY A 129 -8.26 4.02 -6.04
C GLY A 129 -9.40 3.06 -6.40
N GLY A 130 -9.77 2.17 -5.49
CA GLY A 130 -10.82 1.17 -5.66
C GLY A 130 -10.85 0.22 -4.49
N LYS A 131 -11.87 -0.66 -4.45
CA LYS A 131 -11.95 -1.69 -3.44
C LYS A 131 -10.84 -2.72 -3.68
N LYS A 132 -10.02 -3.00 -2.67
CA LYS A 132 -8.90 -3.94 -2.68
C LYS A 132 -9.10 -5.03 -1.64
N LYS A 133 -8.36 -6.13 -1.77
CA LYS A 133 -8.14 -7.10 -0.71
C LYS A 133 -6.89 -6.68 0.06
N ILE A 134 -7.01 -6.41 1.35
CA ILE A 134 -5.93 -5.98 2.22
C ILE A 134 -5.58 -7.14 3.14
N ASN A 135 -4.31 -7.53 3.16
CA ASN A 135 -3.80 -8.65 3.95
C ASN A 135 -3.03 -8.15 5.19
N GLN A 136 -2.35 -7.01 5.07
CA GLN A 136 -1.52 -6.47 6.13
C GLN A 136 -1.41 -4.95 6.01
N ILE A 137 -1.32 -4.26 7.15
CA ILE A 137 -0.99 -2.83 7.21
C ILE A 137 0.30 -2.68 8.01
N ILE A 138 1.26 -1.90 7.52
CA ILE A 138 2.51 -1.59 8.22
C ILE A 138 2.57 -0.08 8.42
N ILE A 139 2.69 0.34 9.68
CA ILE A 139 2.79 1.75 10.05
C ILE A 139 4.19 2.01 10.56
N TYR A 140 4.90 2.92 9.89
CA TYR A 140 6.21 3.43 10.31
C TYR A 140 6.02 4.77 11.01
N ASN A 141 6.56 4.85 12.22
CA ASN A 141 6.51 6.02 13.07
C ASN A 141 7.68 6.95 12.76
N ARG A 142 7.56 8.21 13.19
CA ARG A 142 8.66 9.16 13.26
C ARG A 142 9.74 8.65 14.22
N THR A 143 11.01 8.87 13.91
CA THR A 143 12.15 8.29 14.64
C THR A 143 13.14 9.29 15.24
N ASP A 144 13.17 10.54 14.77
CA ASP A 144 14.11 11.57 15.27
C ASP A 144 13.73 12.15 16.64
N CYS A 145 12.44 12.29 16.89
CA CYS A 145 11.88 12.69 18.17
C CYS A 145 10.44 12.21 18.27
N CYS A 146 9.84 12.41 19.45
CA CYS A 146 8.39 12.53 19.54
C CYS A 146 7.62 11.26 19.14
N ALA A 147 8.30 10.12 19.05
CA ALA A 147 7.73 8.83 18.66
C ALA A 147 6.54 8.42 19.54
N ASN A 148 6.53 8.88 20.80
CA ASN A 148 5.45 8.66 21.75
C ASN A 148 4.12 9.33 21.37
N ARG A 149 4.07 10.23 20.38
CA ARG A 149 2.83 10.87 19.94
C ARG A 149 1.85 9.88 19.28
N LEU A 150 2.36 8.86 18.58
CA LEU A 150 1.54 7.78 18.00
C LEU A 150 1.27 6.66 19.03
N SER A 151 0.93 6.99 20.27
CA SER A 151 0.74 5.98 21.33
C SER A 151 -0.70 5.58 21.57
N ASN A 152 -1.69 6.35 21.13
CA ASN A 152 -3.10 6.06 21.36
C ASN A 152 -3.91 6.34 20.08
N TYR A 153 -4.05 5.32 19.23
CA TYR A 153 -4.57 5.48 17.88
C TYR A 153 -5.38 4.27 17.43
N GLN A 154 -6.23 4.51 16.44
CA GLN A 154 -7.03 3.53 15.76
C GLN A 154 -6.58 3.38 14.32
N VAL A 155 -6.61 2.15 13.83
CA VAL A 155 -6.45 1.83 12.41
C VAL A 155 -7.75 1.24 11.91
N SER A 156 -8.24 1.76 10.79
CA SER A 156 -9.51 1.32 10.24
C SER A 156 -9.48 1.20 8.71
N ILE A 157 -10.36 0.34 8.20
CA ILE A 157 -10.55 0.08 6.77
C ILE A 157 -12.01 0.33 6.43
N SER A 158 -12.27 1.07 5.35
CA SER A 158 -13.62 1.38 4.90
C SER A 158 -13.77 1.32 3.38
N ASN A 159 -15.01 1.17 2.90
CA ASN A 159 -15.37 1.40 1.51
C ASN A 159 -15.84 2.85 1.25
N LYS A 160 -16.05 3.64 2.32
CA LYS A 160 -16.53 5.02 2.24
C LYS A 160 -15.46 5.98 2.76
N ALA A 161 -15.28 7.11 2.09
CA ALA A 161 -14.27 8.10 2.42
C ALA A 161 -14.50 8.79 3.77
N ASP A 162 -15.75 8.82 4.25
CA ASP A 162 -16.16 9.41 5.52
C ASP A 162 -15.96 8.48 6.72
N PHE A 163 -15.64 7.19 6.49
CA PHE A 163 -15.52 6.17 7.52
C PHE A 163 -16.81 6.00 8.37
N SER A 164 -17.98 6.27 7.79
CA SER A 164 -19.28 5.99 8.42
C SER A 164 -19.54 4.50 8.64
N THR A 165 -18.82 3.64 7.90
CA THR A 165 -18.81 2.19 8.10
C THR A 165 -17.37 1.68 8.10
N HIS A 166 -17.14 0.54 8.76
CA HIS A 166 -15.82 -0.08 8.87
C HIS A 166 -15.91 -1.56 8.49
N THR A 167 -15.01 -2.03 7.65
CA THR A 167 -14.80 -3.47 7.42
C THR A 167 -13.74 -4.04 8.36
N TYR A 168 -12.95 -3.16 8.97
CA TYR A 168 -12.01 -3.47 10.03
C TYR A 168 -11.75 -2.20 10.85
N GLN A 169 -11.55 -2.38 12.16
CA GLN A 169 -11.24 -1.32 13.10
C GLN A 169 -10.53 -1.95 14.30
N GLN A 170 -9.41 -1.36 14.72
CA GLN A 170 -8.68 -1.80 15.90
C GLN A 170 -7.93 -0.64 16.54
N ASP A 171 -7.97 -0.60 17.87
CA ASP A 171 -7.27 0.39 18.68
C ASP A 171 -5.90 -0.14 19.13
N PHE A 172 -4.95 0.79 19.28
CA PHE A 172 -3.57 0.55 19.65
C PHE A 172 -3.15 1.58 20.70
N HIS A 173 -2.56 1.09 21.79
CA HIS A 173 -2.15 1.91 22.94
C HIS A 173 -0.64 1.91 23.19
N VAL A 174 0.14 1.57 22.16
CA VAL A 174 1.62 1.55 22.21
C VAL A 174 2.18 2.13 20.92
N ALA A 175 3.14 3.04 21.06
CA ALA A 175 3.82 3.65 19.93
C ALA A 175 4.64 2.63 19.13
N PRO A 176 4.49 2.58 17.79
CA PRO A 176 5.38 1.80 16.95
C PRO A 176 6.83 2.30 17.08
N ASN A 177 7.80 1.39 17.20
CA ASN A 177 9.22 1.74 17.25
C ASN A 177 10.09 0.72 16.48
N PRO A 178 10.57 1.04 15.26
CA PRO A 178 10.08 2.14 14.42
C PRO A 178 8.72 1.83 13.80
N LYS A 179 8.27 0.57 13.79
CA LYS A 179 7.08 0.14 13.04
C LYS A 179 6.16 -0.81 13.77
N LYS A 180 4.90 -0.86 13.32
CA LYS A 180 3.88 -1.81 13.75
C LYS A 180 3.33 -2.51 12.53
N THR A 181 3.41 -3.83 12.53
CA THR A 181 2.74 -4.68 11.53
C THR A 181 1.42 -5.19 12.09
N ILE A 182 0.35 -4.95 11.35
CA ILE A 182 -1.00 -5.39 11.63
C ILE A 182 -1.33 -6.44 10.58
N LYS A 183 -1.30 -7.71 10.99
CA LYS A 183 -1.71 -8.83 10.13
C LYS A 183 -3.23 -8.97 10.22
N LEU A 184 -3.90 -8.99 9.08
CA LEU A 184 -5.33 -9.28 9.01
C LEU A 184 -5.53 -10.80 8.97
N ASP A 185 -6.78 -11.26 9.10
CA ASP A 185 -7.11 -12.68 9.07
C ASP A 185 -6.76 -13.34 7.72
N ALA A 186 -6.77 -14.67 7.66
CA ALA A 186 -6.38 -15.42 6.46
C ALA A 186 -7.19 -15.04 5.19
N SER A 187 -8.43 -14.58 5.37
CA SER A 187 -9.27 -14.06 4.29
C SER A 187 -8.90 -12.66 3.83
N GLY A 188 -8.11 -11.92 4.61
CA GLY A 188 -7.90 -10.48 4.48
C GLY A 188 -9.19 -9.69 4.73
N LYS A 189 -9.09 -8.37 4.64
CA LYS A 189 -10.22 -7.44 4.70
C LYS A 189 -10.35 -6.70 3.39
N GLN A 190 -11.60 -6.47 2.96
CA GLN A 190 -11.83 -5.68 1.76
C GLN A 190 -12.10 -4.22 2.11
N GLY A 191 -11.53 -3.29 1.35
CA GLY A 191 -11.72 -1.86 1.56
C GLY A 191 -11.10 -1.02 0.45
N ARG A 192 -11.53 0.24 0.35
CA ARG A 192 -10.94 1.26 -0.52
C ARG A 192 -10.08 2.26 0.23
N TYR A 193 -10.42 2.54 1.48
CA TYR A 193 -9.74 3.54 2.30
C TYR A 193 -9.12 2.89 3.53
N VAL A 194 -7.94 3.35 3.90
CA VAL A 194 -7.28 3.03 5.18
C VAL A 194 -7.03 4.34 5.92
N ARG A 195 -7.38 4.38 7.21
CA ARG A 195 -7.17 5.56 8.07
C ARG A 195 -6.38 5.17 9.32
N VAL A 196 -5.47 6.06 9.71
CA VAL A 196 -4.83 6.09 11.02
C VAL A 196 -5.33 7.35 11.72
N GLN A 197 -5.92 7.20 12.90
CA GLN A 197 -6.52 8.30 13.64
C GLN A 197 -6.15 8.22 15.12
N LEU A 198 -5.69 9.32 15.70
CA LEU A 198 -5.50 9.42 17.14
C LEU A 198 -6.84 9.33 17.87
N LEU A 199 -6.83 8.78 19.07
CA LEU A 199 -8.01 8.74 19.95
C LEU A 199 -8.05 9.92 20.92
N ASP A 200 -6.91 10.60 21.10
CA ASP A 200 -6.71 11.76 21.95
C ASP A 200 -6.32 13.01 21.15
N LYS A 201 -6.05 14.11 21.85
CA LYS A 201 -5.53 15.34 21.28
C LYS A 201 -4.01 15.29 21.25
N ASN A 202 -3.44 15.25 20.05
CA ASN A 202 -2.00 15.32 19.82
C ASN A 202 -1.71 15.64 18.34
N TYR A 203 -0.43 15.70 17.99
CA TYR A 203 0.04 15.72 16.62
C TYR A 203 0.20 14.29 16.08
N LEU A 204 -0.41 13.99 14.93
CA LEU A 204 -0.15 12.77 14.16
C LEU A 204 1.00 12.99 13.17
N SER A 205 2.03 12.14 13.26
CA SER A 205 3.12 12.02 12.29
C SER A 205 3.35 10.55 11.92
N LEU A 206 3.40 10.30 10.63
CA LEU A 206 3.61 8.98 10.02
C LEU A 206 4.74 9.12 9.00
N ALA A 207 5.75 8.27 9.12
CA ALA A 207 6.84 8.18 8.16
C ALA A 207 6.35 7.47 6.89
N GLU A 208 5.72 6.31 7.05
CA GLU A 208 5.20 5.53 5.94
C GLU A 208 4.03 4.66 6.41
N VAL A 209 3.02 4.49 5.56
CA VAL A 209 1.91 3.54 5.75
C VAL A 209 1.84 2.62 4.53
N GLN A 210 2.28 1.39 4.71
CA GLN A 210 2.22 0.37 3.67
C GLN A 210 0.95 -0.45 3.83
N VAL A 211 0.14 -0.51 2.78
CA VAL A 211 -1.09 -1.32 2.74
C VAL A 211 -0.83 -2.51 1.81
N ILE A 212 -0.50 -3.66 2.39
CA ILE A 212 -0.11 -4.84 1.64
C ILE A 212 -1.35 -5.65 1.28
N GLY A 213 -1.53 -5.92 -0.01
CA GLY A 213 -2.68 -6.66 -0.51
C GLY A 213 -2.70 -6.81 -2.02
N ASP A 214 -3.88 -7.13 -2.53
CA ASP A 214 -4.13 -7.46 -3.93
C ASP A 214 -5.33 -6.67 -4.47
N ASP A 215 -5.36 -6.45 -5.79
CA ASP A 215 -6.58 -5.95 -6.43
C ASP A 215 -7.68 -7.03 -6.38
N LEU A 216 -8.94 -6.58 -6.38
CA LEU A 216 -10.12 -7.44 -6.49
C LEU A 216 -10.54 -7.65 -7.94
#